data_AF-A0A957P9Y3-F1
#
_entry.id   AF-A0A957P9Y3-F1
#
_cell.length_a   1.000
_cell.length_b   1.000
_cell.length_c   1.000
_cell.angle_alpha   90.00
_cell.angle_beta   90.00
_cell.angle_gamma   90.00
#
_symmetry.space_group_name_H-M   'P 1'
#
loop_
_entity.id
_entity.type
_entity.pdbx_description
1 polymer ?
#
loop_
_entity_poly.entity_id
_entity_poly.type
_entity_poly.pdbx_seq_one_letter_code
_entity_poly.pdbx_strand_id
1 'polypeptide(L)'
;SFAYPCYQPYVGRGATRQSYVPVVAKHCVAGRGRGERANDPRYCDLFYLWSQPCERMTGAELVGIVEHAIREGRWTILTFHGVHEGHLSIGDGDLAELCAHLDRNRARVWTAPVATVAQRVSHYQATYFDKAVG
;
A
#
# COMPACT_ATOMS: atom_id res chain seq x y z
N SER A 1 -3.38 -5.49 9.89
CA SER A 1 -3.52 -4.12 9.35
C SER A 1 -4.97 -3.90 8.93
N PHE A 2 -5.41 -2.66 8.79
CA PHE A 2 -6.79 -2.30 8.44
C PHE A 2 -6.89 -1.79 7.00
N ALA A 3 -8.00 -2.08 6.33
CA ALA A 3 -8.35 -1.52 5.02
C ALA A 3 -9.57 -0.62 5.21
N TYR A 4 -9.45 0.67 4.89
CA TYR A 4 -10.60 1.57 4.99
C TYR A 4 -11.66 1.17 3.96
N PRO A 5 -12.93 0.92 4.35
CA PRO A 5 -14.00 0.54 3.43
C PRO A 5 -14.16 1.59 2.32
N CYS A 6 -14.19 1.16 1.07
CA CYS A 6 -14.21 2.04 -0.10
C CYS A 6 -13.14 3.15 -0.05
N TYR A 7 -12.03 2.89 0.63
CA TYR A 7 -10.94 3.83 0.88
C TYR A 7 -11.29 5.06 1.73
N GLN A 8 -12.42 5.06 2.43
CA GLN A 8 -12.90 6.20 3.21
C GLN A 8 -12.43 6.11 4.67
N PRO A 9 -11.48 6.96 5.12
CA PRO A 9 -10.95 6.92 6.47
C PRO A 9 -11.79 7.76 7.45
N TYR A 10 -13.07 8.01 7.18
CA TYR A 10 -13.90 8.88 8.01
C TYR A 10 -15.38 8.48 8.01
N VAL A 11 -16.11 9.00 9.01
CA VAL A 11 -17.57 9.03 9.09
C VAL A 11 -18.10 10.46 9.17
N GLY A 12 -19.40 10.61 8.96
CA GLY A 12 -20.06 11.91 9.01
C GLY A 12 -19.85 12.73 7.74
N ARG A 13 -20.30 13.99 7.76
CA ARG A 13 -20.30 14.89 6.60
C ARG A 13 -20.12 16.34 7.02
N GLY A 14 -19.58 17.17 6.13
CA GLY A 14 -19.36 18.59 6.39
C GLY A 14 -18.51 18.82 7.66
N ALA A 15 -18.88 19.81 8.46
CA ALA A 15 -18.16 20.18 9.67
C ALA A 15 -18.16 19.11 10.78
N THR A 16 -19.02 18.09 10.70
CA THR A 16 -19.09 17.00 11.70
C THR A 16 -18.34 15.74 11.27
N ARG A 17 -17.59 15.80 10.15
CA ARG A 17 -16.78 14.66 9.68
C ARG A 17 -15.70 14.32 10.71
N GLN A 18 -15.53 13.02 10.99
CA GLN A 18 -14.55 12.50 11.96
C GLN A 18 -13.70 11.40 11.33
N SER A 19 -12.40 11.41 11.62
CA SER A 19 -11.45 10.42 11.09
C SER A 19 -11.46 9.12 11.88
N TYR A 20 -11.40 7.99 11.17
CA TYR A 20 -11.15 6.65 11.70
C TYR A 20 -9.67 6.39 12.00
N VAL A 21 -8.75 7.18 11.43
CA VAL A 21 -7.31 6.95 11.52
C VAL A 21 -6.84 6.81 12.99
N PRO A 22 -7.26 7.66 13.94
CA PRO A 22 -6.85 7.51 15.34
C PRO A 22 -7.40 6.24 16.01
N VAL A 23 -8.55 5.74 15.56
CA VAL A 23 -9.12 4.48 16.07
C VAL A 23 -8.31 3.30 15.54
N VAL A 24 -8.01 3.30 14.24
CA VAL A 24 -7.16 2.28 13.61
C VAL A 24 -5.78 2.24 14.25
N ALA A 25 -5.17 3.39 14.54
CA ALA A 25 -3.87 3.49 15.17
C ALA A 25 -3.79 2.82 16.57
N LYS A 26 -4.90 2.75 17.30
CA LYS A 26 -4.96 2.06 18.61
C LYS A 26 -5.00 0.54 18.50
N HIS A 27 -5.48 0.00 17.38
CA HIS A 27 -5.82 -1.42 17.26
C HIS A 27 -5.06 -2.16 16.15
N CYS A 28 -4.37 -1.44 15.28
CA CYS A 28 -3.69 -2.00 14.12
C CYS A 28 -2.30 -1.39 13.94
N VAL A 29 -1.35 -2.19 13.46
CA VAL A 29 0.00 -1.72 13.10
C VAL A 29 0.05 -0.86 11.84
N ALA A 30 -1.03 -0.87 11.05
CA ALA A 30 -1.15 -0.08 9.83
C ALA A 30 -2.60 0.03 9.39
N GLY A 31 -2.93 1.12 8.69
CA GLY A 31 -4.19 1.36 7.99
C GLY A 31 -3.91 1.82 6.56
N ARG A 32 -4.74 1.42 5.59
CA ARG A 32 -4.56 1.81 4.18
C ARG A 32 -5.86 2.29 3.54
N GLY A 33 -5.74 3.42 2.84
CA GLY A 33 -6.79 4.03 2.01
C GLY A 33 -6.32 4.12 0.56
N ARG A 34 -6.99 4.97 -0.23
CA ARG A 34 -6.60 5.24 -1.62
C ARG A 34 -5.58 6.37 -1.61
N GLY A 35 -4.58 6.24 -2.45
CA GLY A 35 -3.66 7.33 -2.71
C GLY A 35 -3.24 7.40 -4.16
N GLU A 36 -2.45 8.42 -4.48
CA GLU A 36 -2.06 8.74 -5.85
C GLU A 36 -0.66 8.25 -6.20
N ARG A 37 0.14 7.88 -5.18
CA ARG A 37 1.55 7.51 -5.34
C ARG A 37 1.94 6.37 -4.41
N ALA A 38 3.09 5.75 -4.70
CA ALA A 38 3.73 4.84 -3.76
C ALA A 38 4.15 5.57 -2.46
N ASN A 39 4.23 4.83 -1.37
CA ASN A 39 4.53 5.34 -0.04
C ASN A 39 6.04 5.59 0.10
N ASP A 40 6.39 6.77 0.62
CA ASP A 40 7.78 7.07 0.99
C ASP A 40 8.06 6.51 2.39
N PRO A 41 9.02 5.58 2.55
CA PRO A 41 9.26 4.94 3.84
C PRO A 41 9.74 5.92 4.92
N ARG A 42 10.27 7.10 4.55
CA ARG A 42 10.79 8.07 5.52
C ARG A 42 9.71 8.79 6.31
N TYR A 43 8.52 8.97 5.72
CA TYR A 43 7.50 9.85 6.30
C TYR A 43 6.05 9.47 5.96
N CYS A 44 5.79 8.32 5.32
CA CYS A 44 4.42 7.86 5.15
C CYS A 44 3.73 7.65 6.51
N ASP A 45 2.47 8.07 6.62
CA ASP A 45 1.63 7.77 7.77
C ASP A 45 1.22 6.28 7.72
N LEU A 46 1.75 5.48 8.65
CA LEU A 46 1.48 4.05 8.71
C LEU A 46 0.00 3.73 8.94
N PHE A 47 -0.76 4.64 9.55
CA PHE A 47 -2.18 4.48 9.80
C PHE A 47 -3.05 5.04 8.67
N TYR A 48 -2.44 5.72 7.69
CA TYR A 48 -3.08 6.20 6.47
C TYR A 48 -2.20 5.98 5.23
N LEU A 49 -1.79 4.74 5.01
CA LEU A 49 -1.01 4.32 3.86
C LEU A 49 -1.82 4.42 2.57
N TRP A 50 -1.11 4.69 1.48
CA TRP A 50 -1.68 4.75 0.15
C TRP A 50 -1.63 3.38 -0.52
N SER A 51 -2.80 2.90 -0.92
CA SER A 51 -3.00 1.68 -1.69
C SER A 51 -3.52 2.05 -3.08
N GLN A 52 -3.01 1.36 -4.10
CA GLN A 52 -3.37 1.55 -5.49
C GLN A 52 -4.44 0.53 -5.90
N PRO A 53 -5.66 0.95 -6.27
CA PRO A 53 -6.65 0.06 -6.86
C PRO A 53 -6.17 -0.42 -8.23
N CYS A 54 -6.11 -1.73 -8.42
CA CYS A 54 -5.68 -2.38 -9.66
C CYS A 54 -6.89 -2.84 -10.48
N GLU A 55 -7.79 -1.92 -10.80
CA GLU A 55 -9.07 -2.24 -11.43
C GLU A 55 -8.89 -2.51 -12.91
N ARG A 56 -9.13 -3.77 -13.35
CA ARG A 56 -9.04 -4.19 -14.77
C ARG A 56 -7.67 -3.94 -15.43
N MET A 57 -6.60 -3.85 -14.63
CA MET A 57 -5.24 -3.66 -15.13
C MET A 57 -4.67 -4.95 -15.70
N THR A 58 -3.92 -4.82 -16.78
CA THR A 58 -3.11 -5.88 -17.40
C THR A 58 -1.87 -6.20 -16.56
N GLY A 59 -1.28 -7.38 -16.76
CA GLY A 59 -0.02 -7.78 -16.12
C GLY A 59 1.11 -6.76 -16.32
N ALA A 60 1.24 -6.25 -17.55
CA ALA A 60 2.21 -5.21 -17.88
C ALA A 60 2.00 -3.90 -17.09
N GLU A 61 0.75 -3.45 -16.91
CA GLU A 61 0.44 -2.27 -16.10
C GLU A 61 0.77 -2.48 -14.62
N LEU A 62 0.45 -3.66 -14.08
CA LEU A 62 0.78 -4.04 -12.71
C LEU A 62 2.30 -4.04 -12.47
N VAL A 63 3.05 -4.63 -13.39
CA VAL A 63 4.52 -4.60 -13.37
C VAL A 63 5.04 -3.16 -13.47
N GLY A 64 4.45 -2.34 -14.32
CA GLY A 64 4.79 -0.92 -14.45
C GLY A 64 4.67 -0.15 -13.13
N ILE A 65 3.63 -0.43 -12.33
CA ILE A 65 3.45 0.18 -11.00
C ILE A 65 4.59 -0.22 -10.05
N VAL A 66 4.99 -1.50 -10.05
CA VAL A 66 6.09 -2.01 -9.23
C VAL A 66 7.41 -1.34 -9.62
N GLU A 67 7.73 -1.30 -10.91
CA GLU A 67 8.96 -0.70 -11.42
C GLU A 67 9.03 0.80 -11.13
N HIS A 68 7.90 1.49 -11.25
CA HIS A 68 7.82 2.90 -10.90
C HIS A 68 8.14 3.13 -9.42
N ALA A 69 7.60 2.30 -8.51
CA ALA A 69 7.89 2.41 -7.08
C ALA A 69 9.37 2.15 -6.77
N ILE A 70 9.98 1.16 -7.41
CA ILE A 70 11.42 0.85 -7.27
C ILE A 70 12.27 2.05 -7.67
N ARG A 71 11.99 2.64 -8.85
CA ARG A 71 12.71 3.81 -9.35
C ARG A 71 12.65 5.00 -8.40
N GLU A 72 11.56 5.14 -7.66
CA GLU A 72 11.37 6.21 -6.67
C GLU A 72 11.93 5.87 -5.27
N GLY A 73 12.43 4.65 -5.05
CA GLY A 73 12.85 4.19 -3.73
C GLY A 73 11.68 4.07 -2.76
N ARG A 74 10.48 3.76 -3.28
CA ARG A 74 9.22 3.72 -2.54
C ARG A 74 8.64 2.33 -2.50
N TRP A 75 7.65 2.14 -1.63
CA TRP A 75 6.91 0.89 -1.54
C TRP A 75 5.43 1.10 -1.90
N THR A 76 4.91 0.21 -2.74
CA THR A 76 3.53 0.27 -3.22
C THR A 76 2.69 -0.84 -2.60
N ILE A 77 1.39 -0.57 -2.41
CA ILE A 77 0.41 -1.56 -1.99
C ILE A 77 -0.59 -1.68 -3.12
N LEU A 78 -0.75 -2.89 -3.67
CA LEU A 78 -1.71 -3.18 -4.72
C LEU A 78 -2.99 -3.71 -4.11
N THR A 79 -4.14 -3.16 -4.50
CA THR A 79 -5.46 -3.64 -4.08
C THR A 79 -6.20 -4.24 -5.27
N PHE A 80 -6.62 -5.49 -5.13
CA PHE A 80 -7.44 -6.19 -6.10
C PHE A 80 -8.87 -6.34 -5.57
N HIS A 81 -9.87 -6.01 -6.38
CA HIS A 81 -11.29 -6.25 -6.05
C HIS A 81 -11.69 -7.71 -6.23
N GLY A 82 -10.99 -8.42 -7.12
CA GLY A 82 -11.15 -9.84 -7.42
C GLY A 82 -10.12 -10.26 -8.47
N VAL A 83 -9.97 -11.56 -8.66
CA VAL A 83 -9.08 -12.16 -9.66
C VAL A 83 -9.92 -13.13 -10.47
N HIS A 84 -10.11 -12.83 -11.76
CA HIS A 84 -10.98 -13.60 -12.66
C HIS A 84 -12.46 -13.74 -12.19
N GLU A 85 -12.87 -13.00 -11.16
CA GLU A 85 -14.23 -13.06 -10.60
C GLU A 85 -14.68 -11.70 -10.06
N GLY A 86 -15.98 -11.44 -10.04
CA GLY A 86 -16.56 -10.22 -9.48
C GLY A 86 -16.42 -8.98 -10.38
N HIS A 87 -16.65 -7.80 -9.78
CA HIS A 87 -16.58 -6.51 -10.47
C HIS A 87 -15.18 -5.89 -10.32
N LEU A 88 -14.64 -5.30 -11.40
CA LEU A 88 -13.31 -4.64 -11.46
C LEU A 88 -12.12 -5.59 -11.21
N SER A 89 -12.30 -6.88 -11.45
CA SER A 89 -11.22 -7.85 -11.35
C SER A 89 -10.16 -7.68 -12.42
N ILE A 90 -8.96 -8.16 -12.08
CA ILE A 90 -7.89 -8.42 -13.06
C ILE A 90 -8.01 -9.85 -13.57
N GLY A 91 -7.34 -10.18 -14.67
CA GLY A 91 -7.19 -11.55 -15.12
C GLY A 91 -6.30 -12.38 -14.20
N ASP A 92 -6.50 -13.69 -14.20
CA ASP A 92 -5.61 -14.67 -13.59
C ASP A 92 -4.23 -14.65 -14.25
N GLY A 93 -4.19 -14.54 -15.59
CA GLY A 93 -2.95 -14.34 -16.36
C GLY A 93 -2.19 -13.07 -15.97
N ASP A 94 -2.90 -11.97 -15.71
CA ASP A 94 -2.30 -10.69 -15.30
C ASP A 94 -1.67 -10.80 -13.90
N LEU A 95 -2.35 -11.45 -12.96
CA LEU A 95 -1.80 -11.72 -11.64
C LEU A 95 -0.58 -12.67 -11.72
N ALA A 96 -0.66 -13.70 -12.57
CA ALA A 96 0.44 -14.64 -12.77
C ALA A 96 1.68 -13.93 -13.34
N GLU A 97 1.51 -13.00 -14.29
CA GLU A 97 2.59 -12.20 -14.84
C GLU A 97 3.25 -11.33 -13.76
N LEU A 98 2.46 -10.62 -12.94
CA LEU A 98 2.95 -9.85 -11.80
C LEU A 98 3.74 -10.73 -10.82
N CYS A 99 3.19 -11.88 -10.43
CA CYS A 99 3.84 -12.82 -9.52
C CYS A 99 5.17 -13.33 -10.10
N ALA A 100 5.21 -13.68 -11.37
CA ALA A 100 6.42 -14.14 -12.05
C ALA A 100 7.47 -13.02 -12.14
N HIS A 101 7.04 -11.77 -12.34
CA HIS A 101 7.94 -10.61 -12.28
C HIS A 101 8.53 -10.44 -10.87
N LEU A 102 7.70 -10.45 -9.82
CA LEU A 102 8.17 -10.30 -8.43
C LEU A 102 9.13 -11.43 -8.04
N ASP A 103 8.84 -12.67 -8.44
CA ASP A 103 9.68 -13.84 -8.16
C ASP A 103 11.07 -13.74 -8.80
N ARG A 104 11.13 -13.36 -10.09
CA ARG A 104 12.41 -13.15 -10.79
C ARG A 104 13.23 -11.99 -10.22
N ASN A 105 12.59 -11.06 -9.52
CA ASN A 105 13.21 -9.83 -9.03
C ASN A 105 13.39 -9.78 -7.50
N ARG A 106 13.31 -10.92 -6.79
CA ARG A 106 13.45 -11.00 -5.31
C ARG A 106 14.71 -10.35 -4.74
N ALA A 107 15.80 -10.29 -5.53
CA ALA A 107 17.05 -9.65 -5.12
C ALA A 107 16.91 -8.12 -4.92
N ARG A 108 15.96 -7.49 -5.60
CA ARG A 108 15.74 -6.02 -5.55
C ARG A 108 14.33 -5.63 -5.12
N VAL A 109 13.38 -6.56 -5.12
CA VAL A 109 11.99 -6.32 -4.72
C VAL A 109 11.64 -7.22 -3.55
N TRP A 110 11.39 -6.59 -2.40
CA TRP A 110 10.86 -7.29 -1.25
C TRP A 110 9.33 -7.22 -1.25
N THR A 111 8.68 -8.36 -1.49
CA THR A 111 7.22 -8.49 -1.40
C THR A 111 6.84 -9.16 -0.09
N ALA A 112 5.95 -8.53 0.68
CA ALA A 112 5.49 -9.04 1.97
C ALA A 112 4.09 -8.49 2.31
N PRO A 113 3.39 -9.08 3.30
CA PRO A 113 2.15 -8.51 3.80
C PRO A 113 2.32 -7.07 4.30
N VAL A 114 1.30 -6.22 4.10
CA VAL A 114 1.33 -4.80 4.50
C VAL A 114 1.75 -4.61 5.96
N ALA A 115 1.26 -5.47 6.86
CA ALA A 115 1.61 -5.39 8.28
C ALA A 115 3.13 -5.59 8.52
N THR A 116 3.75 -6.53 7.80
CA THR A 116 5.19 -6.82 7.90
C THR A 116 6.03 -5.66 7.39
N VAL A 117 5.68 -5.10 6.23
CA VAL A 117 6.39 -3.94 5.67
C VAL A 117 6.22 -2.71 6.57
N ALA A 118 5.01 -2.45 7.05
CA ALA A 118 4.72 -1.32 7.94
C ALA A 118 5.53 -1.37 9.25
N GLN A 119 5.69 -2.55 9.87
CA GLN A 119 6.55 -2.72 11.04
C GLN A 119 8.02 -2.40 10.74
N ARG A 120 8.53 -2.87 9.59
CA ARG A 120 9.90 -2.56 9.14
C ARG A 120 10.08 -1.06 8.90
N VAL A 121 9.09 -0.42 8.27
CA VAL A 121 9.10 1.03 8.02
C VAL A 121 9.01 1.83 9.32
N SER A 122 8.19 1.42 10.29
CA SER A 122 8.11 2.06 11.61
C SER A 122 9.48 2.11 12.31
N HIS A 123 10.19 0.98 12.31
CA HIS A 123 11.54 0.92 12.88
C HIS A 123 12.52 1.82 12.09
N TYR A 124 12.46 1.79 10.76
CA TYR A 124 13.27 2.66 9.92
C TYR A 124 13.03 4.15 10.23
N GLN A 125 11.76 4.58 10.30
CA GLN A 125 11.39 5.96 10.62
C GLN A 125 11.95 6.41 11.97
N ALA A 126 11.79 5.61 13.02
CA ALA A 126 12.35 5.93 14.34
C ALA A 126 13.87 6.19 14.26
N THR A 127 14.62 5.28 13.65
CA THR A 127 16.08 5.44 13.51
C THR A 127 16.51 6.57 12.57
N TYR A 128 15.71 6.88 11.56
CA TYR A 128 16.00 7.95 10.61
C TYR A 128 15.87 9.32 11.27
N PHE A 129 14.83 9.51 12.07
CA PHE A 129 14.61 10.78 12.77
C PHE A 129 15.60 10.98 13.93
N ASP A 130 15.99 9.91 14.64
CA ASP A 130 17.05 10.02 15.65
C ASP A 130 18.36 10.56 15.07
N LYS A 131 18.72 10.16 13.84
CA LYS A 131 19.91 10.64 13.12
C LYS A 131 19.76 12.02 12.49
N ALA A 132 18.53 12.49 12.26
CA ALA A 132 18.28 13.77 11.62
C ALA A 132 18.23 14.95 12.62
N VAL A 133 18.08 14.64 13.92
CA VAL A 133 17.93 15.63 15.00
C VAL A 133 19.15 15.69 15.93
N GLY A 134 20.06 14.71 15.86
CA GLY A 134 21.35 14.70 16.56
C GLY A 134 22.51 15.11 15.66
#